data_AF-A0A7S2QI21-F1
#
_entry.id   AF-A0A7S2QI21-F1
#
_cell.length_a   1.000
_cell.length_b   1.000
_cell.length_c   1.000
_cell.angle_alpha   90.00
_cell.angle_beta   90.00
_cell.angle_gamma   90.00
#
_symmetry.space_group_name_H-M   'P 1'
#
loop_
_entity.id
_entity.type
_entity.pdbx_description
1 polymer ?
#
loop_
_entity_poly.entity_id
_entity_poly.type
_entity_poly.pdbx_seq_one_letter_code
_entity_poly.pdbx_strand_id
1 'polypeptide(L)'
;GKDQDRSVRLHKAEALGLISNKDEAIGELSRILVGGEKDEDAGIREAAATALGRLGGTEAKAALTRALLEDGDANVREAANAALRSIAVAEARGSDGPGAARPDGVFGALYGK
;
A
#
# COMPACT_ATOMS: atom_id res chain seq x y z
N GLY A 1 17.07 -22.92 -13.29
CA GLY A 1 17.49 -23.24 -11.92
C GLY A 1 16.67 -22.39 -10.98
N LYS A 2 16.11 -22.95 -9.91
CA LYS A 2 15.13 -22.30 -9.02
C LYS A 2 15.59 -20.93 -8.48
N ASP A 3 16.90 -20.69 -8.39
CA ASP A 3 17.50 -19.40 -8.02
C ASP A 3 17.38 -18.29 -9.06
N GLN A 4 17.38 -18.62 -10.36
CA GLN A 4 17.22 -17.61 -11.42
C GLN A 4 15.78 -17.07 -11.46
N ASP A 5 14.80 -17.94 -11.19
CA ASP A 5 13.39 -17.57 -11.05
C ASP A 5 13.14 -16.63 -9.87
N ARG A 6 13.84 -16.86 -8.73
CA ARG A 6 13.73 -16.02 -7.53
C ARG A 6 14.27 -14.61 -7.76
N SER A 7 15.45 -14.50 -8.39
CA SER A 7 16.03 -13.19 -8.73
C SER A 7 15.17 -12.44 -9.75
N VAL A 8 14.66 -13.11 -10.78
CA VAL A 8 13.79 -12.48 -11.78
C VAL A 8 12.50 -11.98 -11.16
N ARG A 9 11.91 -12.71 -10.20
CA ARG A 9 10.67 -12.28 -9.51
C ARG A 9 10.89 -11.14 -8.50
N LEU A 10 12.00 -11.13 -7.75
CA LEU A 10 12.33 -10.04 -6.84
C LEU A 10 12.53 -8.72 -7.62
N HIS A 11 13.29 -8.79 -8.71
CA HIS A 11 13.47 -7.67 -9.64
C HIS A 11 12.14 -7.28 -10.31
N LYS A 12 11.22 -8.23 -10.55
CA LYS A 12 9.90 -7.92 -11.12
C LYS A 12 8.98 -7.21 -10.13
N ALA A 13 9.01 -7.54 -8.84
CA ALA A 13 8.24 -6.82 -7.81
C ALA A 13 8.76 -5.39 -7.61
N GLU A 14 10.10 -5.21 -7.58
CA GLU A 14 10.72 -3.88 -7.55
C GLU A 14 10.46 -3.10 -8.85
N ALA A 15 10.56 -3.76 -10.01
CA ALA A 15 10.29 -3.15 -11.31
C ALA A 15 8.79 -2.86 -11.54
N LEU A 16 7.87 -3.61 -10.93
CA LEU A 16 6.42 -3.35 -10.98
C LEU A 16 6.06 -2.10 -10.18
N GLY A 17 6.80 -1.79 -9.11
CA GLY A 17 6.73 -0.49 -8.46
C GLY A 17 7.14 0.69 -9.36
N LEU A 18 7.80 0.41 -10.50
CA LEU A 18 8.25 1.37 -11.52
C LEU A 18 7.40 1.36 -12.81
N ILE A 19 6.44 0.45 -12.99
CA ILE A 19 5.59 0.45 -14.19
C ILE A 19 4.55 1.56 -14.11
N SER A 20 4.43 2.31 -15.21
CA SER A 20 3.67 3.56 -15.37
C SER A 20 2.16 3.52 -15.03
N ASN A 21 1.60 2.40 -14.57
CA ASN A 21 0.21 2.29 -14.12
C ASN A 21 0.12 1.67 -12.71
N LYS A 22 -0.24 2.53 -11.75
CA LYS A 22 -0.38 2.17 -10.33
C LYS A 22 -1.40 1.06 -10.09
N ASP A 23 -2.52 1.06 -10.81
CA ASP A 23 -3.59 0.08 -10.60
C ASP A 23 -3.18 -1.31 -11.08
N GLU A 24 -2.47 -1.38 -12.21
CA GLU A 24 -1.92 -2.64 -12.74
C GLU A 24 -0.84 -3.20 -11.80
N ALA A 25 0.03 -2.34 -11.27
CA ALA A 25 1.03 -2.74 -10.28
C ALA A 25 0.38 -3.29 -8.99
N ILE A 26 -0.67 -2.64 -8.50
CA ILE A 26 -1.42 -3.12 -7.32
C ILE A 26 -2.04 -4.48 -7.60
N GLY A 27 -2.65 -4.68 -8.77
CA GLY A 27 -3.27 -5.95 -9.14
C GLY A 27 -2.27 -7.11 -9.17
N GLU A 28 -1.11 -6.93 -9.79
CA GLU A 28 -0.06 -7.96 -9.85
C GLU A 28 0.57 -8.22 -8.49
N LEU A 29 0.91 -7.19 -7.71
CA LEU A 29 1.48 -7.37 -6.38
C LEU A 29 0.48 -8.03 -5.42
N SER A 30 -0.81 -7.73 -5.55
CA SER A 30 -1.87 -8.40 -4.79
C SER A 30 -1.91 -9.88 -5.14
N ARG A 31 -1.83 -10.23 -6.44
CA ARG A 31 -1.74 -11.64 -6.85
C ARG A 31 -0.51 -12.35 -6.30
N ILE A 32 0.64 -11.69 -6.18
CA ILE A 32 1.84 -12.30 -5.59
C ILE A 32 1.67 -12.47 -4.07
N LEU A 33 1.03 -11.51 -3.41
CA LEU A 33 0.88 -11.53 -1.95
C LEU A 33 -0.17 -12.55 -1.47
N VAL A 34 -1.31 -12.66 -2.17
CA VAL A 34 -2.41 -13.58 -1.81
C VAL A 34 -2.58 -14.75 -2.79
N GLY A 35 -1.71 -14.85 -3.80
CA GLY A 35 -1.68 -15.93 -4.77
C GLY A 35 -1.27 -17.25 -4.16
N GLY A 36 -2.08 -18.27 -4.46
CA GLY A 36 -2.15 -19.52 -3.71
C GLY A 36 -1.09 -20.57 -4.03
N GLU A 37 0.11 -20.23 -4.47
CA GLU A 37 1.19 -21.22 -4.46
C GLU A 37 1.80 -21.24 -3.06
N LYS A 38 1.40 -22.23 -2.24
CA LYS A 38 1.91 -22.47 -0.88
C LYS A 38 3.44 -22.64 -0.81
N ASP A 39 4.11 -22.81 -1.95
CA ASP A 39 5.56 -22.91 -2.11
C ASP A 39 6.21 -21.61 -2.61
N GLU A 40 5.46 -20.51 -2.76
CA GLU A 40 6.08 -19.21 -3.04
C GLU A 40 6.98 -18.80 -1.89
N ASP A 41 8.13 -18.24 -2.26
CA ASP A 41 9.14 -17.80 -1.32
C ASP A 41 8.58 -16.69 -0.43
N ALA A 42 8.62 -16.88 0.89
CA ALA A 42 8.14 -15.88 1.84
C ALA A 42 8.77 -14.50 1.62
N GLY A 43 10.03 -14.44 1.17
CA GLY A 43 10.71 -13.17 0.86
C GLY A 43 10.11 -12.45 -0.35
N ILE A 44 9.54 -13.16 -1.32
CA ILE A 44 8.85 -12.53 -2.46
C ILE A 44 7.52 -11.92 -1.99
N ARG A 45 6.77 -12.64 -1.14
CA ARG A 45 5.51 -12.13 -0.58
C ARG A 45 5.75 -10.94 0.35
N GLU A 46 6.81 -10.98 1.15
CA GLU A 46 7.23 -9.86 1.99
C GLU A 46 7.55 -8.60 1.15
N ALA A 47 8.30 -8.76 0.05
CA ALA A 47 8.60 -7.68 -0.88
C ALA A 47 7.32 -7.12 -1.53
N ALA A 48 6.37 -7.99 -1.90
CA ALA A 48 5.09 -7.58 -2.45
C ALA A 48 4.25 -6.78 -1.45
N ALA A 49 4.18 -7.22 -0.18
CA ALA A 49 3.52 -6.48 0.90
C ALA A 49 4.14 -5.09 1.09
N THR A 50 5.47 -5.00 1.09
CA THR A 50 6.18 -3.72 1.21
C THR A 50 5.86 -2.79 0.04
N ALA A 51 5.87 -3.30 -1.20
CA ALA A 51 5.55 -2.51 -2.38
C ALA A 51 4.10 -2.02 -2.38
N LEU A 52 3.13 -2.87 -2.01
CA LEU A 52 1.73 -2.49 -1.84
C LEU A 52 1.55 -1.39 -0.77
N GLY A 53 2.33 -1.45 0.32
CA GLY A 53 2.37 -0.40 1.34
C GLY A 53 2.80 0.97 0.80
N ARG A 54 3.72 0.99 -0.17
CA ARG A 54 4.21 2.22 -0.80
C ARG A 54 3.23 2.78 -1.84
N LEU A 55 2.57 1.90 -2.59
CA LEU A 55 1.55 2.28 -3.57
C LEU A 55 0.28 2.77 -2.86
N GLY A 56 -0.14 2.09 -1.80
CA GLY A 56 -1.37 2.37 -1.07
C GLY A 56 -2.63 2.24 -1.93
N GLY A 57 -3.74 2.74 -1.42
CA GLY A 57 -5.06 2.60 -2.06
C GLY A 57 -5.87 1.42 -1.52
N THR A 58 -7.16 1.40 -1.88
CA THR A 58 -8.15 0.48 -1.32
C THR A 58 -7.84 -0.99 -1.61
N GLU A 59 -7.42 -1.30 -2.84
CA GLU A 59 -7.10 -2.67 -3.24
C GLU A 59 -5.82 -3.18 -2.57
N ALA A 60 -4.79 -2.33 -2.45
CA ALA A 60 -3.59 -2.65 -1.69
C ALA A 60 -3.91 -2.96 -0.21
N LYS A 61 -4.75 -2.14 0.44
CA LYS A 61 -5.21 -2.40 1.81
C LYS A 61 -5.94 -3.73 1.94
N ALA A 62 -6.78 -4.09 0.97
CA ALA A 62 -7.50 -5.36 0.99
C ALA A 62 -6.54 -6.55 0.92
N ALA A 63 -5.57 -6.52 0.01
CA ALA A 63 -4.56 -7.57 -0.13
C ALA A 63 -3.67 -7.70 1.12
N LEU A 64 -3.21 -6.57 1.67
CA LEU A 64 -2.41 -6.54 2.90
C LEU A 64 -3.18 -7.06 4.10
N THR A 65 -4.46 -6.70 4.24
CA THR A 65 -5.31 -7.19 5.33
C THR A 65 -5.48 -8.70 5.26
N ARG A 66 -5.65 -9.24 4.05
CA ARG A 66 -5.76 -10.67 3.85
C ARG A 66 -4.45 -11.40 4.21
N ALA A 67 -3.31 -10.89 3.75
CA ALA A 67 -2.01 -11.47 4.10
C ALA A 67 -1.74 -11.46 5.61
N LEU A 68 -2.09 -10.37 6.29
CA LEU A 68 -1.99 -10.26 7.75
C LEU A 68 -2.77 -11.35 8.49
N LEU A 69 -3.92 -11.75 7.95
CA LEU A 69 -4.83 -12.71 8.59
C LEU A 69 -4.57 -14.16 8.18
N GLU A 70 -4.17 -14.39 6.92
CA GLU A 70 -4.17 -15.71 6.29
C GLU A 70 -2.78 -16.23 5.93
N ASP A 71 -1.74 -15.38 5.88
CA ASP A 71 -0.40 -15.84 5.51
C ASP A 71 0.25 -16.71 6.60
N GLY A 72 0.80 -17.85 6.17
CA GLY A 72 1.46 -18.80 7.06
C GLY A 72 2.79 -18.28 7.64
N ASP A 73 3.47 -17.38 6.94
CA ASP A 73 4.78 -16.87 7.32
C ASP A 73 4.66 -15.61 8.22
N ALA A 74 5.40 -15.61 9.33
CA ALA A 74 5.35 -14.52 10.30
C ALA A 74 5.93 -13.20 9.76
N ASN A 75 6.99 -13.26 8.95
CA ASN A 75 7.62 -12.07 8.39
C ASN A 75 6.68 -11.40 7.38
N VAL A 76 5.95 -12.19 6.58
CA VAL A 76 4.96 -11.66 5.65
C VAL A 76 3.82 -10.95 6.39
N ARG A 77 3.32 -11.53 7.49
CA ARG A 77 2.31 -10.89 8.34
C ARG A 77 2.81 -9.58 8.96
N GLU A 78 4.05 -9.56 9.45
CA GLU A 78 4.66 -8.35 10.00
C GLU A 78 4.83 -7.26 8.95
N ALA A 79 5.32 -7.61 7.75
CA ALA A 79 5.44 -6.69 6.64
C ALA A 79 4.07 -6.12 6.21
N ALA A 80 3.03 -6.96 6.18
CA ALA A 80 1.67 -6.53 5.87
C ALA A 80 1.12 -5.52 6.90
N ASN A 81 1.32 -5.79 8.20
CA ASN A 81 0.95 -4.86 9.27
C ASN A 81 1.72 -3.52 9.18
N ALA A 82 3.03 -3.58 8.94
CA ALA A 82 3.86 -2.39 8.77
C ALA A 82 3.41 -1.55 7.55
N ALA A 83 3.12 -2.20 6.43
CA ALA A 83 2.58 -1.58 5.22
C ALA A 83 1.23 -0.90 5.47
N LEU A 84 0.29 -1.56 6.15
CA LEU A 84 -1.00 -0.97 6.51
C LEU A 84 -0.85 0.29 7.38
N ARG A 85 0.06 0.25 8.36
CA ARG A 85 0.39 1.42 9.19
C ARG A 85 0.98 2.56 8.36
N SER A 86 1.89 2.24 7.43
CA SER A 86 2.49 3.22 6.53
C SER A 86 1.42 3.92 5.68
N ILE A 87 0.48 3.16 5.11
CA ILE A 87 -0.64 3.72 4.34
C ILE A 87 -1.49 4.64 5.22
N ALA A 88 -1.84 4.23 6.44
CA ALA A 88 -2.64 5.06 7.35
C ALA A 88 -1.93 6.37 7.72
N VAL A 89 -0.63 6.33 7.98
CA VAL A 89 0.16 7.55 8.25
C VAL A 89 0.25 8.45 7.01
N ALA A 90 0.43 7.86 5.82
CA ALA A 90 0.47 8.61 4.57
C ALA A 90 -0.87 9.30 4.27
N GLU A 91 -2.00 8.62 4.49
CA GLU A 91 -3.34 9.20 4.34
C GLU A 91 -3.60 10.31 5.37
N ALA A 92 -3.23 10.10 6.63
CA ALA A 92 -3.37 11.12 7.67
C ALA A 92 -2.59 12.40 7.34
N ARG A 93 -1.37 12.27 6.79
CA ARG A 93 -0.57 13.41 6.34
C ARG A 93 -1.10 14.05 5.05
N GLY A 94 -1.76 13.28 4.20
CA GLY A 94 -2.45 13.78 3.00
C GLY A 94 -3.72 14.58 3.31
N SER A 95 -4.35 14.32 4.46
CA SER A 95 -5.48 15.12 4.97
C SER A 95 -5.09 16.44 5.66
N ASP A 96 -3.80 16.75 5.81
CA ASP A 96 -3.28 18.00 6.40
C ASP A 96 -2.85 19.05 5.35
N GLY A 97 -3.48 19.07 4.17
CA GLY A 97 -3.39 20.22 3.27
C GLY A 97 -4.11 21.44 3.87
N PRO A 98 -3.66 22.70 3.65
CA PRO A 98 -4.29 23.90 4.20
C PRO A 98 -5.66 24.14 3.53
N GLY A 99 -6.69 23.47 4.02
CA GLY A 99 -8.05 23.50 3.48
C GLY A 99 -9.13 23.41 4.55
N ALA A 100 -8.76 23.48 5.84
CA ALA A 100 -9.72 23.78 6.90
C ALA A 100 -10.02 25.27 6.84
N ALA A 101 -11.07 25.61 6.08
CA ALA A 101 -11.75 26.88 6.20
C ALA A 101 -11.98 27.17 7.69
N ARG A 102 -11.30 28.20 8.19
CA ARG A 102 -11.68 28.84 9.45
C ARG A 102 -13.15 29.27 9.29
N PRO A 103 -14.06 28.91 10.20
CA PRO A 103 -15.38 29.52 10.24
C PRO A 103 -15.23 30.92 10.83
N ASP A 104 -14.57 31.84 10.11
CA ASP A 104 -14.60 33.26 10.44
C ASP A 104 -15.86 33.87 9.81
N GLY A 105 -16.99 33.37 10.30
CA GLY A 105 -18.30 33.92 10.07
C GLY A 105 -18.57 35.05 11.06
N VAL A 106 -18.72 36.25 10.49
CA VAL A 106 -19.57 37.36 10.96
C VAL A 106 -18.98 38.23 12.07
N PHE A 107 -18.51 39.42 11.71
CA PHE A 107 -19.11 40.69 12.20
C PHE A 107 -18.56 41.87 11.39
N GLY A 108 -19.42 42.57 10.65
CA GLY A 108 -19.07 43.90 10.12
C GLY A 108 -19.59 44.25 8.73
N ALA A 109 -20.90 44.19 8.50
CA ALA A 109 -21.53 44.97 7.42
C ALA A 109 -23.02 45.22 7.72
N LEU A 110 -23.31 45.88 8.84
CA LEU A 110 -24.52 46.67 8.99
C LEU A 110 -24.06 48.03 9.50
N TYR A 111 -23.92 49.00 8.58
CA TYR A 111 -24.18 50.44 8.73
C TYR A 111 -23.52 51.16 7.55
N GLY A 112 -24.34 51.69 6.63
CA GLY A 112 -23.86 52.42 5.47
C GLY A 112 -24.97 53.01 4.60
N LYS A 113 -25.69 53.99 5.17
CA LYS A 113 -26.59 54.99 4.57
C LYS A 113 -27.73 54.54 3.66
#